data_AF-A0A7X8UWD3-F1
#
_entry.id   AF-A0A7X8UWD3-F1
#
_cell.length_a   1.000
_cell.length_b   1.000
_cell.length_c   1.000
_cell.angle_alpha   90.00
_cell.angle_beta   90.00
_cell.angle_gamma   90.00
#
_symmetry.space_group_name_H-M   'P 1'
#
loop_
_entity.id
_entity.type
_entity.pdbx_description
1 polymer ?
#
loop_
_entity_poly.entity_id
_entity_poly.type
_entity_poly.pdbx_seq_one_letter_code
_entity_poly.pdbx_strand_id
1 'polypeptide(L)' 'MIVELTDEERDILRSLISREIADLGPEIRRTDHFDYRDELKIEKHMLRHLMDRLQAPEYA' A
#
# COMPACT_ATOMS: atom_id res chain seq x y z
N MET A 1 15.25 7.28 11.43
CA MET A 1 14.30 8.40 11.56
C MET A 1 12.92 7.79 11.72
N ILE A 2 12.29 7.98 12.87
CA ILE A 2 10.92 7.53 13.11
C ILE A 2 10.03 8.69 12.68
N VAL A 3 9.09 8.42 11.77
CA VAL A 3 8.08 9.40 11.38
C VAL A 3 6.89 9.15 12.28
N GLU A 4 6.58 10.13 13.13
CA GLU A 4 5.35 10.15 13.90
C GLU A 4 4.27 10.79 13.03
N LEU A 5 3.12 10.13 12.92
CA LEU A 5 1.98 10.60 12.13
C LEU A 5 0.86 10.98 13.07
N THR A 6 0.20 12.10 12.82
CA THR A 6 -1.08 12.40 13.47
C THR A 6 -2.17 11.42 13.00
N ASP A 7 -3.30 11.39 13.71
CA ASP A 7 -4.45 10.56 13.31
C ASP A 7 -4.98 10.95 11.93
N GLU A 8 -5.02 12.26 11.61
CA GLU A 8 -5.44 12.75 10.30
C GLU A 8 -4.46 12.35 9.20
N GLU A 9 -3.15 12.45 9.45
CA GLU A 9 -2.12 12.03 8.49
C GLU A 9 -2.21 10.52 8.23
N ARG A 10 -2.45 9.74 9.29
CA ARG A 10 -2.68 8.30 9.20
C ARG A 10 -3.93 7.99 8.38
N ASP A 11 -5.03 8.69 8.58
CA ASP A 11 -6.26 8.53 7.80
C ASP A 11 -6.07 8.83 6.32
N ILE A 12 -5.37 9.93 6.03
CA ILE A 12 -5.05 10.31 4.65
C ILE A 12 -4.17 9.24 4.00
N LEU A 13 -3.12 8.77 4.69
CA LEU A 13 -2.25 7.71 4.19
C LEU A 13 -3.00 6.39 4.00
N ARG A 14 -3.86 5.98 4.93
CA ARG A 14 -4.73 4.81 4.78
C ARG A 14 -5.59 4.92 3.53
N SER A 15 -6.22 6.07 3.32
CA SER A 15 -7.07 6.31 2.14
C SER A 15 -6.27 6.26 0.82
N LEU A 16 -5.08 6.85 0.79
CA LEU A 16 -4.19 6.83 -0.39
C LEU A 16 -3.72 5.41 -0.71
N ILE A 17 -3.17 4.71 0.27
CA ILE A 17 -2.66 3.34 0.11
C ILE A 17 -3.78 2.39 -0.29
N SER A 18 -4.98 2.54 0.28
CA SER A 18 -6.13 1.71 -0.08
C SER A 18 -6.53 1.86 -1.55
N ARG A 19 -6.49 3.08 -2.09
CA ARG A 19 -6.78 3.34 -3.51
C ARG A 19 -5.72 2.72 -4.40
N GLU A 20 -4.45 2.94 -4.06
CA GLU A 20 -3.33 2.39 -4.82
C GLU A 20 -3.37 0.85 -4.91
N ILE A 21 -3.62 0.17 -3.78
CA ILE A 21 -3.77 -1.30 -3.76
C ILE A 21 -4.92 -1.78 -4.66
N ALA A 22 -6.00 -0.99 -4.73
CA ALA A 22 -7.15 -1.30 -5.56
C ALA A 22 -6.81 -1.18 -7.05
N ASP A 23 -6.04 -0.15 -7.44
CA ASP A 23 -5.63 0.13 -8.82
C ASP A 23 -4.59 -0.87 -9.34
N LEU A 24 -3.66 -1.31 -8.48
CA LEU A 24 -2.68 -2.35 -8.83
C LEU A 24 -3.33 -3.70 -9.18
N GLY A 25 -4.53 -4.00 -8.67
CA GLY A 25 -5.23 -5.26 -8.97
C GLY A 25 -5.57 -5.44 -10.46
N PRO A 26 -6.34 -4.52 -11.06
CA PRO A 26 -6.54 -4.44 -12.51
C PRO A 26 -5.24 -4.38 -13.30
N GLU A 27 -4.25 -3.60 -12.86
CA GLU A 27 -2.99 -3.45 -13.58
C GLU A 27 -2.22 -4.77 -13.70
N ILE A 28 -2.00 -5.46 -12.58
CA ILE A 28 -1.37 -6.80 -12.55
C ILE A 28 -2.09 -7.78 -13.49
N ARG A 29 -3.42 -7.70 -13.60
CA ARG A 29 -4.20 -8.58 -14.48
C ARG A 29 -4.05 -8.25 -15.95
N ARG A 30 -3.79 -6.99 -16.31
CA ARG A 30 -3.66 -6.51 -17.69
C ARG A 30 -2.20 -6.53 -18.18
N THR A 31 -1.24 -6.67 -17.27
CA THR A 31 0.18 -6.70 -17.61
C THR A 31 0.60 -8.09 -18.11
N ASP A 32 0.99 -8.16 -19.38
CA ASP A 32 1.49 -9.38 -20.02
C ASP A 32 3.00 -9.61 -19.78
N HIS A 33 3.77 -8.53 -19.60
CA HIS A 33 5.21 -8.62 -19.36
C HIS A 33 5.48 -9.21 -17.97
N PHE A 34 6.13 -10.38 -17.93
CA PHE A 34 6.30 -11.15 -16.69
C PHE A 34 7.03 -10.36 -15.59
N ASP A 35 8.20 -9.78 -15.91
CA ASP A 35 9.01 -9.08 -14.91
C ASP A 35 8.27 -7.88 -14.31
N TYR A 36 7.71 -7.03 -15.15
CA TYR A 36 6.91 -5.88 -14.71
C TYR A 36 5.67 -6.29 -13.88
N ARG A 37 5.01 -7.39 -14.25
CA ARG A 37 3.89 -7.91 -13.45
C ARG A 37 4.34 -8.35 -12.05
N ASP A 38 5.54 -8.90 -11.93
CA ASP A 38 6.08 -9.31 -10.63
C ASP A 38 6.52 -8.10 -9.80
N GLU A 39 7.05 -7.05 -10.42
CA GLU A 39 7.29 -5.75 -9.76
C GLU A 39 5.99 -5.18 -9.17
N LEU A 40 4.90 -5.16 -9.94
CA LEU A 40 3.58 -4.70 -9.48
C LEU A 40 3.04 -5.53 -8.30
N LYS A 41 3.30 -6.85 -8.29
CA LYS A 41 2.91 -7.71 -7.15
C LYS A 41 3.73 -7.39 -5.90
N ILE A 42 5.03 -7.14 -6.06
CA ILE A 42 5.92 -6.75 -4.95
C ILE A 42 5.44 -5.42 -4.37
N GLU A 43 5.19 -4.43 -5.21
CA GLU A 43 4.67 -3.13 -4.80
C GLU A 43 3.35 -3.26 -4.02
N LYS A 44 2.40 -4.01 -4.57
CA LYS A 44 1.13 -4.30 -3.89
C LYS A 44 1.32 -4.98 -2.54
N HIS A 45 2.30 -5.86 -2.42
CA HIS A 45 2.62 -6.52 -1.16
C HIS A 45 3.21 -5.54 -0.14
N MET A 46 4.14 -4.68 -0.54
CA MET A 46 4.70 -3.63 0.33
C MET A 46 3.63 -2.67 0.83
N LEU A 47 2.70 -2.24 -0.04
CA LEU A 47 1.61 -1.35 0.33
C LEU A 47 0.64 -1.99 1.32
N ARG A 48 0.34 -3.29 1.16
CA ARG A 48 -0.46 -4.04 2.14
C ARG A 48 0.22 -4.10 3.50
N HIS A 49 1.51 -4.44 3.51
CA HIS A 49 2.27 -4.46 4.75
C HIS A 49 2.34 -3.08 5.43
N LEU A 50 2.45 -2.00 4.64
CA LEU A 50 2.37 -0.64 5.16
C LEU A 50 1.00 -0.31 5.74
N MET A 51 -0.09 -0.71 5.07
CA MET A 51 -1.46 -0.57 5.58
C MET A 51 -1.64 -1.30 6.93
N ASP A 52 -1.16 -2.54 7.03
CA ASP A 52 -1.26 -3.34 8.26
C ASP A 52 -0.56 -2.63 9.41
N ARG A 53 0.62 -2.04 9.17
CA ARG A 53 1.34 -1.23 10.16
C ARG A 53 0.60 0.04 10.57
N LEU A 54 -0.10 0.70 9.64
CA LEU A 54 -0.91 1.89 9.94
C LEU A 54 -2.17 1.55 10.73
N GLN A 55 -2.66 0.31 10.63
CA GLN A 55 -3.82 -0.18 11.39
C GLN A 55 -3.44 -0.77 12.74
N ALA A 56 -2.17 -1.11 12.97
CA ALA A 56 -1.71 -1.67 14.21
C ALA A 56 -1.87 -0.67 15.38
N PRO A 57 -2.39 -1.11 16.54
CA PRO A 57 -2.66 -0.25 17.70
C PRO A 57 -1.39 0.30 18.37
N GLU A 58 -0.20 -0.21 18.03
CA GLU A 58 1.08 0.23 18.61
C GLU A 58 1.53 1.63 18.16
N TYR A 59 0.76 2.29 17.31
CA TYR A 59 0.99 3.68 16.90
C TYR A 59 -0.26 4.56 17.08
N ALA A 60 -1.30 4.11 17.79
CA ALA A 60 -2.47 4.92 18.13
C ALA A 60 -2.32 5.57 19.52
#